data_AF-B2JBR2-F1
#
_entry.id   AF-B2JBR2-F1
#
_cell.length_a   1.000
_cell.length_b   1.000
_cell.length_c   1.000
_cell.angle_alpha   90.00
_cell.angle_beta   90.00
_cell.angle_gamma   90.00
#
_symmetry.space_group_name_H-M   'P 1'
#
loop_
_entity.id
_entity.type
_entity.pdbx_description
1 polymer ?
#
loop_
_entity_poly.entity_id
_entity_poly.type
_entity_poly.pdbx_seq_one_letter_code
_entity_poly.pdbx_strand_id
1 'polypeptide(L)'
;MKKLEIATVFAQYKVLLAILGVLSSWASFEVWKWHQQQHEKYIAQKQQACQQRLNSANRYVQSDRFLKAAYYASKTQDKLQIKLNKPGINTDFKPEQQYILMYDKPVSLIPVNPRYEGNLFERLSRQPDKYPPEPLIVTGKKLLGNKAEVISACAPKSFTVSLENLYEITQPIDISPYLPPFSSF
;
A
#
# COMPACT_ATOMS: atom_id res chain seq x y z
N MET A 1 65.67 -13.92 35.12
CA MET A 1 64.97 -14.28 33.86
C MET A 1 63.45 -14.44 33.99
N LYS A 2 62.84 -14.62 35.18
CA LYS A 2 61.38 -14.82 35.32
C LYS A 2 60.48 -13.60 35.06
N LYS A 3 60.98 -12.36 35.18
CA LYS A 3 60.17 -11.14 34.98
C LYS A 3 59.89 -10.82 33.51
N LEU A 4 60.76 -11.26 32.59
CA LEU A 4 60.61 -11.04 31.15
C LEU A 4 59.57 -11.99 30.54
N GLU A 5 59.50 -13.25 30.98
CA GLU A 5 58.53 -14.24 30.50
C GLU A 5 57.08 -13.88 30.86
N ILE A 6 56.84 -13.30 32.04
CA ILE A 6 55.48 -12.91 32.47
C ILE A 6 54.99 -11.71 31.65
N ALA A 7 55.88 -10.76 31.33
CA ALA A 7 55.55 -9.59 30.53
C ALA A 7 55.26 -9.95 29.06
N THR A 8 55.99 -10.91 28.49
CA THR A 8 55.75 -11.37 27.10
C THR A 8 54.46 -12.16 26.98
N VAL A 9 54.10 -13.00 27.97
CA VAL A 9 52.82 -13.73 27.99
C VAL A 9 51.63 -12.76 28.09
N PHE A 10 51.72 -11.74 28.94
CA PHE A 10 50.67 -10.70 29.04
C PHE A 10 50.54 -9.85 27.77
N ALA A 11 51.66 -9.53 27.11
CA ALA A 11 51.65 -8.79 25.85
C ALA A 11 51.02 -9.64 24.73
N GLN A 12 51.37 -10.92 24.64
CA GLN A 12 50.77 -11.86 23.67
C GLN A 12 49.26 -12.03 23.89
N TYR A 13 48.81 -12.14 25.14
CA TYR A 13 47.38 -12.23 25.46
C TYR A 13 46.60 -10.97 25.06
N LYS A 14 47.16 -9.78 25.28
CA LYS A 14 46.55 -8.51 24.84
C LYS A 14 46.46 -8.40 23.32
N VAL A 15 47.49 -8.82 22.60
CA VAL A 15 47.47 -8.86 21.13
C VAL A 15 46.41 -9.84 20.63
N LEU A 16 46.29 -11.01 21.26
CA LEU A 16 45.31 -12.02 20.88
C LEU A 16 43.87 -11.57 21.15
N LEU A 17 43.62 -10.88 22.28
CA LEU A 17 42.34 -10.23 22.57
C LEU A 17 42.03 -9.08 21.60
N ALA A 18 43.03 -8.29 21.20
CA ALA A 18 42.83 -7.23 20.21
C ALA A 18 42.45 -7.83 18.84
N ILE A 19 43.10 -8.91 18.42
CA ILE A 19 42.76 -9.63 17.19
C ILE A 19 41.34 -10.22 17.29
N LEU A 20 40.99 -10.87 18.40
CA LEU A 20 39.63 -11.38 18.62
C LEU A 20 38.58 -10.26 18.62
N GLY A 21 38.90 -9.09 19.19
CA GLY A 21 38.05 -7.91 19.16
C GLY A 21 37.80 -7.40 17.74
N VAL A 22 38.85 -7.35 16.91
CA VAL A 22 38.73 -6.97 15.49
C VAL A 22 37.92 -8.01 14.71
N LEU A 23 38.20 -9.30 14.89
CA LEU A 23 37.50 -10.38 14.17
C LEU A 23 36.01 -10.45 14.55
N SER A 24 35.69 -10.34 15.84
CA SER A 24 34.30 -10.33 16.31
C SER A 24 33.53 -9.11 15.81
N SER A 25 34.15 -7.92 15.85
CA SER A 25 33.54 -6.69 15.31
C SER A 25 33.27 -6.79 13.82
N TRP A 26 34.21 -7.36 13.05
CA TRP A 26 34.03 -7.56 11.61
C TRP A 26 32.91 -8.57 11.32
N ALA A 27 32.87 -9.70 12.03
CA ALA A 27 31.79 -10.68 11.91
C ALA A 27 30.42 -10.05 12.23
N SER A 28 30.31 -9.24 13.28
CA SER A 28 29.09 -8.50 13.62
C SER A 28 28.69 -7.51 12.53
N PHE A 29 29.65 -6.81 11.92
CA PHE A 29 29.38 -5.86 10.82
C PHE A 29 28.86 -6.57 9.56
N GLU A 30 29.44 -7.71 9.18
CA GLU A 30 28.97 -8.49 8.02
C GLU A 30 27.55 -9.03 8.25
N VAL A 31 27.26 -9.52 9.46
CA VAL A 31 25.90 -9.97 9.83
C VAL A 31 24.92 -8.81 9.79
N TRP A 32 25.28 -7.65 10.34
CA TRP A 32 24.46 -6.44 10.28
C TRP A 32 24.18 -6.02 8.82
N LYS A 33 25.21 -5.99 7.97
CA LYS A 33 25.09 -5.68 6.55
C LYS A 33 24.17 -6.68 5.83
N TRP A 34 24.28 -7.96 6.13
CA TRP A 34 23.39 -8.98 5.58
C TRP A 34 21.93 -8.75 6.01
N HIS A 35 21.68 -8.46 7.29
CA HIS A 35 20.34 -8.13 7.78
C HIS A 35 19.77 -6.87 7.10
N GLN A 36 20.60 -5.84 6.91
CA GLN A 36 20.20 -4.62 6.23
C GLN A 36 19.77 -4.89 4.78
N GLN A 37 20.53 -5.71 4.04
CA GLN A 37 20.17 -6.09 2.68
C GLN A 37 18.87 -6.90 2.61
N GLN A 38 18.62 -7.80 3.56
CA GLN A 38 17.36 -8.55 3.61
C GLN A 38 16.17 -7.64 3.95
N HIS A 39 16.38 -6.68 4.85
CA HIS A 39 15.36 -5.69 5.20
C HIS A 39 14.99 -4.79 4.01
N GLU A 40 15.99 -4.30 3.26
CA GLU A 40 15.74 -3.52 2.04
C GLU A 40 15.01 -4.33 0.98
N LYS A 41 15.38 -5.60 0.78
CA LYS A 41 14.64 -6.51 -0.12
C LYS A 41 13.20 -6.71 0.32
N TYR A 42 12.97 -6.88 1.61
CA TYR A 42 11.62 -7.01 2.17
C TYR A 42 10.79 -5.76 1.91
N ILE A 43 11.34 -4.56 2.18
CA ILE A 43 10.67 -3.28 1.91
C ILE A 43 10.34 -3.16 0.42
N ALA A 44 11.31 -3.42 -0.46
CA ALA A 44 11.14 -3.33 -1.91
C ALA A 44 10.03 -4.26 -2.42
N GLN A 45 9.99 -5.51 -1.93
CA GLN A 45 8.93 -6.46 -2.28
C GLN A 45 7.54 -5.97 -1.85
N LYS A 46 7.43 -5.40 -0.63
CA LYS A 46 6.16 -4.83 -0.15
C LYS A 46 5.75 -3.62 -0.98
N GLN A 47 6.69 -2.73 -1.31
CA GLN A 47 6.41 -1.58 -2.18
C GLN A 47 5.95 -2.02 -3.56
N GLN A 48 6.60 -3.03 -4.15
CA GLN A 48 6.21 -3.57 -5.45
C GLN A 48 4.80 -4.17 -5.40
N ALA A 49 4.47 -4.96 -4.37
CA ALA A 49 3.14 -5.54 -4.20
C ALA A 49 2.05 -4.46 -4.04
N CYS A 50 2.33 -3.40 -3.26
CA CYS A 50 1.43 -2.26 -3.13
C CYS A 50 1.27 -1.51 -4.46
N GLN A 51 2.38 -1.22 -5.16
CA GLN A 51 2.36 -0.54 -6.45
C GLN A 51 1.58 -1.33 -7.51
N GLN A 52 1.68 -2.65 -7.51
CA GLN A 52 0.87 -3.50 -8.38
C GLN A 52 -0.63 -3.32 -8.12
N ARG A 53 -1.05 -3.26 -6.84
CA ARG A 53 -2.46 -3.05 -6.48
C ARG A 53 -2.98 -1.67 -6.87
N LEU A 54 -2.15 -0.64 -6.74
CA LEU A 54 -2.47 0.71 -7.24
C LEU A 54 -2.60 0.74 -8.77
N ASN A 55 -1.64 0.13 -9.48
CA ASN A 55 -1.65 0.07 -10.94
C ASN A 55 -2.85 -0.71 -11.47
N SER A 56 -3.21 -1.83 -10.83
CA SER A 56 -4.41 -2.59 -11.17
C SER A 56 -5.68 -1.79 -10.92
N ALA A 57 -5.79 -1.08 -9.78
CA ALA A 57 -6.93 -0.21 -9.49
C ALA A 57 -7.10 0.86 -10.57
N ASN A 58 -6.00 1.57 -10.89
CA ASN A 58 -5.97 2.57 -11.94
C ASN A 58 -6.39 1.98 -13.29
N ARG A 59 -5.92 0.78 -13.64
CA ARG A 59 -6.32 0.12 -14.88
C ARG A 59 -7.83 -0.13 -14.94
N TYR A 60 -8.42 -0.69 -13.88
CA TYR A 60 -9.87 -0.93 -13.82
C TYR A 60 -10.67 0.38 -13.91
N VAL A 61 -10.25 1.40 -13.17
CA VAL A 61 -10.90 2.72 -13.19
C VAL A 61 -10.81 3.35 -14.58
N GLN A 62 -9.67 3.27 -15.27
CA GLN A 62 -9.50 3.88 -16.58
C GLN A 62 -10.15 3.08 -17.73
N SER A 63 -10.32 1.76 -17.57
CA SER A 63 -10.99 0.92 -18.56
C SER A 63 -12.51 1.04 -18.52
N ASP A 64 -13.08 1.39 -17.37
CA ASP A 64 -14.53 1.54 -17.20
C ASP A 64 -14.96 3.01 -17.34
N ARG A 65 -15.92 3.28 -18.24
CA ARG A 65 -16.35 4.65 -18.54
C ARG A 65 -16.92 5.38 -17.30
N PHE A 66 -17.68 4.67 -16.46
CA PHE A 66 -18.35 5.27 -15.31
C PHE A 66 -17.40 5.50 -14.15
N LEU A 67 -16.51 4.54 -13.86
CA LEU A 67 -15.46 4.73 -12.86
C LEU A 67 -14.52 5.85 -13.27
N LYS A 68 -14.13 5.88 -14.55
CA LYS A 68 -13.31 6.95 -15.11
C LYS A 68 -13.97 8.31 -14.91
N ALA A 69 -15.25 8.44 -15.27
CA ALA A 69 -16.00 9.68 -15.11
C ALA A 69 -16.07 10.12 -13.63
N ALA A 70 -16.35 9.20 -12.70
CA ALA A 70 -16.38 9.51 -11.27
C ALA A 70 -15.01 9.91 -10.71
N TYR A 71 -13.94 9.25 -11.15
CA TYR A 71 -12.58 9.60 -10.75
C TYR A 71 -12.14 10.98 -11.23
N TYR A 72 -12.52 11.37 -12.46
CA TYR A 72 -12.22 12.72 -12.95
C TYR A 72 -13.10 13.79 -12.30
N ALA A 73 -14.38 13.49 -12.10
CA ALA A 73 -15.29 14.40 -11.40
C ALA A 73 -14.82 14.73 -9.99
N SER A 74 -14.28 13.75 -9.25
CA SER A 74 -13.72 14.00 -7.91
C SER A 74 -12.45 14.87 -7.95
N LYS A 75 -11.72 14.91 -9.06
CA LYS A 75 -10.58 15.81 -9.26
C LYS A 75 -10.97 17.21 -9.70
N THR A 76 -12.04 17.35 -10.48
CA THR A 76 -12.53 18.65 -10.96
C THR A 76 -13.56 19.29 -10.02
N GLN A 77 -13.98 18.57 -8.97
CA GLN A 77 -15.05 18.98 -8.05
C GLN A 77 -16.42 19.13 -8.73
N ASP A 78 -16.60 18.47 -9.89
CA ASP A 78 -17.86 18.46 -10.62
C ASP A 78 -18.86 17.48 -9.99
N LYS A 79 -20.14 17.89 -9.92
CA LYS A 79 -21.20 17.00 -9.45
C LYS A 79 -21.59 16.02 -10.54
N LEU A 80 -21.10 14.78 -10.43
CA LEU A 80 -21.46 13.70 -11.33
C LEU A 80 -22.61 12.86 -10.74
N GLN A 81 -23.76 12.83 -11.41
CA GLN A 81 -24.90 11.98 -11.03
C GLN A 81 -24.88 10.66 -11.81
N ILE A 82 -23.85 9.85 -11.62
CA ILE A 82 -23.79 8.50 -12.19
C ILE A 82 -24.01 7.49 -11.07
N LYS A 83 -24.92 6.53 -11.30
CA LYS A 83 -25.11 5.39 -10.41
C LYS A 83 -23.98 4.39 -10.65
N LEU A 84 -23.07 4.29 -9.69
CA LEU A 84 -22.02 3.27 -9.64
C LEU A 84 -22.43 2.13 -8.72
N ASN A 85 -22.02 0.91 -9.05
CA ASN A 85 -22.18 -0.23 -8.15
C ASN A 85 -21.21 -0.09 -6.98
N LYS A 86 -21.80 0.03 -5.79
CA LYS A 86 -21.12 0.06 -4.50
C LYS A 86 -21.65 -1.10 -3.65
N PRO A 87 -20.81 -1.72 -2.80
CA PRO A 87 -21.29 -2.76 -1.90
C PRO A 87 -22.29 -2.16 -0.90
N GLY A 88 -23.54 -2.63 -0.93
CA GLY A 88 -24.59 -2.22 0.00
C GLY A 88 -24.46 -2.85 1.39
N ILE A 89 -25.06 -2.21 2.40
CA ILE A 89 -25.07 -2.67 3.81
C ILE A 89 -25.78 -4.03 3.96
N ASN A 90 -26.77 -4.34 3.13
CA ASN A 90 -27.65 -5.50 3.34
C ASN A 90 -27.50 -6.66 2.34
N THR A 91 -26.73 -6.54 1.26
CA THR A 91 -26.75 -7.58 0.20
C THR A 91 -25.44 -7.85 -0.55
N ASP A 92 -24.53 -6.88 -0.70
CA ASP A 92 -23.50 -7.00 -1.77
C ASP A 92 -22.04 -6.98 -1.28
N PHE A 93 -21.80 -6.69 0.01
CA PHE A 93 -20.47 -6.85 0.58
C PHE A 93 -20.16 -8.32 0.83
N LYS A 94 -19.14 -8.86 0.18
CA LYS A 94 -18.65 -10.23 0.33
C LYS A 94 -17.23 -10.20 0.92
N PRO A 95 -16.99 -10.90 2.03
CA PRO A 95 -15.65 -11.16 2.51
C PRO A 95 -14.79 -11.80 1.41
N GLU A 96 -13.50 -11.52 1.42
CA GLU A 96 -12.48 -12.03 0.48
C GLU A 96 -12.63 -11.55 -0.98
N GLN A 97 -13.72 -10.84 -1.31
CA GLN A 97 -13.88 -10.19 -2.59
C GLN A 97 -13.00 -8.93 -2.69
N GLN A 98 -12.50 -8.66 -3.89
CA GLN A 98 -11.75 -7.45 -4.18
C GLN A 98 -12.69 -6.30 -4.57
N TYR A 99 -12.39 -5.12 -4.03
CA TYR A 99 -13.09 -3.88 -4.28
C TYR A 99 -12.09 -2.79 -4.67
N ILE A 100 -12.58 -1.76 -5.36
CA ILE A 100 -11.83 -0.55 -5.63
C ILE A 100 -12.16 0.45 -4.52
N LEU A 101 -11.16 0.82 -3.73
CA LEU A 101 -11.23 1.94 -2.81
C LEU A 101 -10.91 3.21 -3.59
N MET A 102 -11.86 4.14 -3.64
CA MET A 102 -11.70 5.43 -4.29
C MET A 102 -12.41 6.50 -3.46
N TYR A 103 -11.70 7.59 -3.20
CA TYR A 103 -12.23 8.72 -2.44
C TYR A 103 -12.59 9.87 -3.37
N ASP A 104 -13.58 10.65 -2.98
CA ASP A 104 -13.99 11.88 -3.66
C ASP A 104 -13.34 13.14 -3.08
N LYS A 105 -12.67 13.01 -1.94
CA LYS A 105 -12.05 14.09 -1.17
C LYS A 105 -10.58 13.81 -0.85
N PRO A 106 -9.78 14.85 -0.56
CA PRO A 106 -8.40 14.69 -0.13
C PRO A 106 -8.33 14.03 1.25
N VAL A 107 -8.11 12.72 1.29
CA VAL A 107 -7.90 11.92 2.50
C VAL A 107 -6.71 10.99 2.32
N SER A 108 -6.16 10.52 3.44
CA SER A 108 -5.15 9.47 3.40
C SER A 108 -5.74 8.18 2.81
N LEU A 109 -5.00 7.51 1.92
CA LEU A 109 -5.45 6.28 1.28
C LEU A 109 -5.35 5.06 2.21
N ILE A 110 -4.30 5.04 3.05
CA ILE A 110 -4.05 4.00 4.06
C ILE A 110 -3.87 4.65 5.45
N PRO A 111 -4.07 3.92 6.56
CA PRO A 111 -3.81 4.47 7.88
C PRO A 111 -2.34 4.84 8.07
N VAL A 112 -2.08 5.86 8.89
CA VAL A 112 -0.72 6.29 9.27
C VAL A 112 -0.01 5.22 10.08
N ASN A 113 -0.75 4.52 10.95
CA ASN A 113 -0.20 3.51 11.86
C ASN A 113 -1.07 2.24 11.92
N PRO A 114 -0.46 1.04 11.95
CA PRO A 114 0.92 0.76 11.59
C PRO A 114 1.12 0.87 10.07
N ARG A 115 2.27 1.41 9.63
CA ARG A 115 2.66 1.50 8.21
C ARG A 115 3.91 0.67 7.93
N TYR A 116 4.04 0.21 6.69
CA TYR A 116 5.31 -0.31 6.19
C TYR A 116 6.33 0.84 6.02
N GLU A 117 7.61 0.50 6.07
CA GLU A 117 8.70 1.46 5.83
C GLU A 117 8.84 1.82 4.34
N GLY A 118 9.24 3.06 4.08
CA GLY A 118 9.63 3.55 2.75
C GLY A 118 8.66 4.56 2.11
N ASN A 119 9.19 5.28 1.13
CA ASN A 119 8.59 6.51 0.59
C ASN A 119 7.18 6.32 0.00
N LEU A 120 6.90 5.17 -0.62
CA LEU A 120 5.58 4.89 -1.18
C LEU A 120 4.51 4.88 -0.07
N PHE A 121 4.72 4.12 1.00
CA PHE A 121 3.75 4.03 2.09
C PHE A 121 3.63 5.35 2.85
N GLU A 122 4.73 6.09 2.97
CA GLU A 122 4.70 7.44 3.52
C GLU A 122 3.81 8.37 2.68
N ARG A 123 3.92 8.33 1.35
CA ARG A 123 3.06 9.12 0.46
C ARG A 123 1.59 8.73 0.62
N LEU A 124 1.28 7.43 0.65
CA LEU A 124 -0.11 6.94 0.70
C LEU A 124 -0.78 7.13 2.07
N SER A 125 0.01 7.26 3.14
CA SER A 125 -0.47 7.53 4.50
C SER A 125 -0.62 9.01 4.82
N ARG A 126 -0.17 9.90 3.94
CA ARG A 126 -0.37 11.35 4.09
C ARG A 126 -1.67 11.76 3.43
N GLN A 127 -2.36 12.71 4.06
CA GLN A 127 -3.50 13.38 3.44
C GLN A 127 -2.98 14.31 2.34
N PRO A 128 -3.43 14.18 1.09
CA PRO A 128 -3.05 15.08 0.01
C PRO A 128 -3.71 16.46 0.20
N ASP A 129 -3.07 17.53 -0.29
CA ASP A 129 -3.53 18.90 -0.03
C ASP A 129 -4.75 19.32 -0.87
N LYS A 130 -4.88 18.81 -2.10
CA LYS A 130 -5.81 19.37 -3.10
C LYS A 130 -6.72 18.35 -3.78
N TYR A 131 -6.21 17.17 -4.10
CA TYR A 131 -6.92 16.16 -4.89
C TYR A 131 -7.10 14.87 -4.09
N PRO A 132 -8.17 14.10 -4.35
CA PRO A 132 -8.30 12.78 -3.77
C PRO A 132 -7.11 11.89 -4.15
N PRO A 133 -6.73 10.94 -3.28
CA PRO A 133 -5.66 10.00 -3.58
C PRO A 133 -6.01 9.11 -4.78
N GLU A 134 -4.98 8.45 -5.31
CA GLU A 134 -5.17 7.41 -6.33
C GLU A 134 -6.01 6.22 -5.80
N PRO A 135 -6.77 5.55 -6.68
CA PRO A 135 -7.57 4.39 -6.30
C PRO A 135 -6.69 3.21 -5.91
N LEU A 136 -7.21 2.35 -5.03
CA LEU A 136 -6.50 1.17 -4.52
C LEU A 136 -7.39 -0.07 -4.53
N ILE A 137 -6.86 -1.21 -4.99
CA ILE A 137 -7.54 -2.49 -4.77
C ILE A 137 -7.37 -2.91 -3.32
N VAL A 138 -8.49 -3.17 -2.66
CA VAL A 138 -8.56 -3.70 -1.31
C VAL A 138 -9.40 -4.97 -1.31
N THR A 139 -9.12 -5.87 -0.37
CA THR A 139 -9.89 -7.10 -0.17
C THR A 139 -10.81 -6.91 1.03
N GLY A 140 -12.10 -7.19 0.86
CA GLY A 140 -13.07 -7.16 1.96
C GLY A 140 -12.73 -8.20 3.02
N LYS A 141 -12.83 -7.84 4.30
CA LYS A 141 -12.65 -8.79 5.41
C LYS A 141 -13.94 -8.96 6.20
N LYS A 142 -14.54 -7.86 6.65
CA LYS A 142 -15.75 -7.89 7.48
C LYS A 142 -16.58 -6.63 7.32
N LEU A 143 -17.90 -6.76 7.34
CA LEU A 143 -18.82 -5.64 7.42
C LEU A 143 -18.98 -5.14 8.86
N LEU A 144 -18.91 -3.83 9.05
CA LEU A 144 -19.00 -3.12 10.34
C LEU A 144 -20.04 -1.99 10.22
N GLY A 145 -21.31 -2.35 10.03
CA GLY A 145 -22.40 -1.38 9.80
C GLY A 145 -22.25 -0.70 8.44
N ASN A 146 -22.09 0.63 8.43
CA ASN A 146 -21.86 1.42 7.20
C ASN A 146 -20.39 1.47 6.75
N LYS A 147 -19.51 0.73 7.43
CA LYS A 147 -18.10 0.62 7.12
C LYS A 147 -17.73 -0.84 6.83
N ALA A 148 -16.63 -1.04 6.11
CA ALA A 148 -16.02 -2.33 5.92
C ALA A 148 -14.60 -2.33 6.47
N GLU A 149 -14.23 -3.41 7.14
CA GLU A 149 -12.84 -3.75 7.40
C GLU A 149 -12.25 -4.38 6.12
N VAL A 150 -11.13 -3.85 5.67
CA VAL A 150 -10.46 -4.26 4.44
C VAL A 150 -8.98 -4.57 4.69
N ILE A 151 -8.41 -5.40 3.82
CA ILE A 151 -6.99 -5.75 3.80
C ILE A 151 -6.39 -5.23 2.50
N SER A 152 -5.13 -4.77 2.53
CA SER A 152 -4.41 -4.37 1.33
C SER A 152 -2.93 -4.73 1.44
N ALA A 153 -2.28 -4.97 0.30
CA ALA A 153 -0.81 -5.09 0.25
C ALA A 153 -0.11 -3.79 0.68
N CYS A 154 -0.81 -2.65 0.65
CA CYS A 154 -0.28 -1.35 1.05
C CYS A 154 -0.28 -1.11 2.57
N ALA A 155 -0.92 -1.97 3.38
CA ALA A 155 -0.98 -1.82 4.83
C ALA A 155 -0.64 -3.15 5.53
N PRO A 156 0.11 -3.13 6.65
CA PRO A 156 0.46 -4.34 7.39
C PRO A 156 -0.72 -4.92 8.19
N LYS A 157 -1.70 -4.08 8.55
CA LYS A 157 -2.92 -4.49 9.23
C LYS A 157 -4.14 -4.14 8.39
N SER A 158 -5.24 -4.82 8.67
CA SER A 158 -6.54 -4.42 8.15
C SER A 158 -6.92 -3.04 8.69
N PHE A 159 -7.71 -2.32 7.91
CA PHE A 159 -8.18 -0.99 8.26
C PHE A 159 -9.62 -0.81 7.82
N THR A 160 -10.29 0.17 8.41
CA THR A 160 -11.72 0.40 8.19
C THR A 160 -11.93 1.53 7.20
N VAL A 161 -12.82 1.31 6.23
CA VAL A 161 -13.22 2.29 5.23
C VAL A 161 -14.75 2.38 5.16
N SER A 162 -15.28 3.54 4.77
CA SER A 162 -16.71 3.69 4.53
C SER A 162 -17.12 2.92 3.27
N LEU A 163 -18.26 2.24 3.30
CA LEU A 163 -18.79 1.51 2.14
C LEU A 163 -19.04 2.42 0.94
N GLU A 164 -19.31 3.71 1.19
CA GLU A 164 -19.52 4.70 0.13
C GLU A 164 -18.27 4.94 -0.74
N ASN A 165 -17.08 4.62 -0.23
CA ASN A 165 -15.81 4.76 -0.94
C ASN A 165 -15.35 3.44 -1.57
N LEU A 166 -16.13 2.37 -1.41
CA LEU A 166 -15.89 1.09 -2.05
C LEU A 166 -16.75 0.96 -3.30
N TYR A 167 -16.14 0.43 -4.35
CA TYR A 167 -16.78 0.20 -5.63
C TYR A 167 -16.50 -1.24 -6.07
N GLU A 168 -17.47 -1.86 -6.72
CA GLU A 168 -17.26 -3.16 -7.34
C GLU A 168 -16.30 -3.03 -8.52
N ILE A 169 -15.46 -4.05 -8.76
CA ILE A 169 -14.56 -4.05 -9.92
C ILE A 169 -15.37 -4.12 -11.22
N THR A 170 -16.44 -4.92 -11.23
CA THR A 170 -17.36 -5.02 -12.35
C THR A 170 -18.48 -4.02 -12.16
N GLN A 171 -18.47 -2.97 -12.97
CA GLN A 171 -19.57 -2.00 -13.03
C GLN A 171 -20.64 -2.46 -14.03
N PRO A 172 -21.88 -1.95 -13.92
CA PRO A 172 -22.93 -2.30 -14.86
C PRO A 172 -22.54 -1.88 -16.27
N ILE A 173 -22.68 -2.80 -17.22
CA ILE A 173 -22.40 -2.54 -18.63
C ILE A 173 -23.44 -1.54 -19.15
N ASP A 174 -22.97 -0.43 -19.72
CA ASP A 174 -23.83 0.50 -20.46
C ASP A 174 -24.35 -0.20 -21.73
N ILE A 175 -25.59 -0.67 -21.69
CA ILE A 175 -26.31 -1.15 -22.89
C ILE A 175 -27.06 0.02 -23.55
N SER A 176 -26.65 1.28 -23.35
CA SER A 176 -27.19 2.37 -24.16
C SER A 176 -26.66 2.19 -25.59
N PRO A 177 -27.49 1.76 -26.56
CA PRO A 177 -27.04 1.74 -27.95
C PRO A 177 -26.65 3.16 -28.33
N TYR A 178 -25.49 3.31 -28.94
CA TYR A 178 -25.10 4.54 -29.59
C TYR A 178 -26.07 4.75 -30.75
N LEU A 179 -27.16 5.49 -30.52
CA LEU A 179 -28.01 5.98 -31.60
C LEU A 179 -27.26 7.18 -32.18
N PRO A 180 -26.67 7.07 -33.38
CA PRO A 180 -26.12 8.24 -34.05
C PRO A 180 -27.24 9.29 -34.16
N PRO A 181 -26.93 10.59 -34.07
CA PRO A 181 -27.93 11.61 -34.30
C PRO A 181 -28.52 11.36 -35.69
N PHE A 182 -29.79 10.97 -35.75
CA PHE A 182 -30.51 10.89 -37.00
C PHE A 182 -30.46 12.28 -37.61
N SER A 183 -29.68 12.43 -38.67
CA SER A 183 -29.79 13.55 -39.58
C SER A 183 -31.20 13.48 -40.17
N SER A 184 -32.10 14.31 -39.66
CA SER A 184 -33.35 14.62 -40.34
C SER A 184 -33.00 15.24 -41.69
N PHE A 185 -33.14 14.45 -42.76
CA PHE A 185 -33.24 14.92 -44.14
C PHE A 185 -34.72 15.09 -44.48
#